data_AF-A0A5C6DV25-F1
#
_entry.id   AF-A0A5C6DV25-F1
#
_cell.length_a   1.000
_cell.length_b   1.000
_cell.length_c   1.000
_cell.angle_alpha   90.00
_cell.angle_beta   90.00
_cell.angle_gamma   90.00
#
_symmetry.space_group_name_H-M   'P 1'
#
loop_
_entity.id
_entity.type
_entity.pdbx_description
1 polymer ?
#
loop_
_entity_poly.entity_id
_entity_poly.type
_entity_poly.pdbx_seq_one_letter_code
_entity_poly.pdbx_strand_id
1 'polypeptide(L)'
;MLLHESRRGARFDEAGEIVLLQDQDRRRWNGGMIDEGQRLVEQSLRSGRFGFYTLQAAISAVHATAESSDQTDWPQIIALYDLLLRVRPSPVIELNRAVAVAMLRGPDAGLVLIDRLVDGGELDRYALAHSARGELLVRSSKIALAIEAFERAESMTKNPAEQRFLRRKLADCRSML
;
A
#
# COMPACT_ATOMS: atom_id res chain seq x y z
N MET A 1 6.31 13.49 8.25
CA MET A 1 7.51 12.93 7.57
C MET A 1 7.54 13.46 6.14
N LEU A 2 8.66 14.07 5.71
CA LEU A 2 8.78 14.76 4.41
C LEU A 2 8.33 13.91 3.21
N LEU A 3 8.73 12.64 3.16
CA LEU A 3 8.38 11.71 2.09
C LEU A 3 6.88 11.39 1.99
N HIS A 4 6.13 11.50 3.09
CA HIS A 4 4.68 11.42 3.04
C HIS A 4 4.06 12.75 2.59
N GLU A 5 4.62 13.85 3.05
CA GLU A 5 4.12 15.20 2.76
C GLU A 5 4.35 15.60 1.30
N SER A 6 5.44 15.14 0.68
CA SER A 6 5.82 15.45 -0.70
C SER A 6 4.71 15.16 -1.71
N ARG A 7 3.89 14.13 -1.44
CA ARG A 7 2.78 13.71 -2.30
C ARG A 7 1.40 14.20 -1.84
N ARG A 8 1.30 15.05 -0.81
CA ARG A 8 0.01 15.48 -0.22
C ARG A 8 -0.96 15.99 -1.28
N GLY A 9 -0.47 16.82 -2.21
CA GLY A 9 -1.26 17.39 -3.29
C GLY A 9 -1.79 16.38 -4.32
N ALA A 10 -1.24 15.16 -4.37
CA ALA A 10 -1.63 14.14 -5.34
C ALA A 10 -2.56 13.05 -4.75
N ARG A 11 -2.83 13.06 -3.44
CA ARG A 11 -3.61 11.98 -2.78
C ARG A 11 -5.11 12.02 -3.09
N PHE A 12 -5.60 13.17 -3.51
CA PHE A 12 -6.98 13.38 -3.87
C PHE A 12 -7.07 14.09 -5.23
N ASP A 13 -8.09 13.74 -6.00
CA ASP A 13 -8.43 14.47 -7.22
C ASP A 13 -9.29 15.72 -6.91
N GLU A 14 -9.71 16.44 -7.95
CA GLU A 14 -10.53 17.66 -7.83
C GLU A 14 -11.92 17.38 -7.25
N ALA A 15 -12.42 16.15 -7.37
CA ALA A 15 -13.68 15.72 -6.77
C ALA A 15 -13.52 15.31 -5.29
N GLY A 16 -12.31 15.37 -4.74
CA GLY A 16 -12.01 14.95 -3.37
C GLY A 16 -12.01 13.42 -3.21
N GLU A 17 -11.80 12.70 -4.31
CA GLU A 17 -11.74 11.24 -4.33
C GLU A 17 -10.31 10.75 -4.11
N ILE A 18 -10.17 9.61 -3.41
CA ILE A 18 -8.86 9.00 -3.16
C ILE A 18 -8.21 8.59 -4.48
N VAL A 19 -6.94 8.98 -4.65
CA VAL A 19 -6.07 8.53 -5.74
C VAL A 19 -5.02 7.57 -5.17
N LEU A 20 -5.02 6.32 -5.67
CA LEU A 20 -4.08 5.29 -5.25
C LEU A 20 -2.66 5.67 -5.60
N LEU A 21 -1.68 5.24 -4.80
CA LEU A 21 -0.27 5.61 -4.97
C LEU A 21 0.26 5.37 -6.40
N GLN A 22 -0.16 4.28 -7.04
CA GLN A 22 0.24 3.94 -8.40
C GLN A 22 -0.34 4.86 -9.47
N ASP A 23 -1.48 5.50 -9.18
CA ASP A 23 -2.23 6.36 -10.09
C ASP A 23 -1.99 7.86 -9.82
N GLN A 24 -1.21 8.18 -8.78
CA GLN A 24 -0.87 9.56 -8.45
C GLN A 24 0.03 10.17 -9.51
N ASP A 25 -0.32 11.36 -9.99
CA ASP A 25 0.56 12.14 -10.85
C ASP A 25 1.79 12.60 -10.07
N ARG A 26 2.92 11.92 -10.32
CA ARG A 26 4.22 12.18 -9.68
C ARG A 26 4.78 13.56 -10.04
N ARG A 27 4.32 14.20 -11.12
CA ARG A 27 4.71 15.59 -11.46
C ARG A 27 4.20 16.60 -10.43
N ARG A 28 3.17 16.23 -9.67
CA ARG A 28 2.61 17.05 -8.58
C ARG A 28 3.32 16.84 -7.25
N TRP A 29 4.32 15.95 -7.20
CA TRP A 29 5.07 15.69 -5.97
C TRP A 29 6.15 16.75 -5.75
N ASN A 30 6.36 17.11 -4.49
CA ASN A 30 7.39 18.08 -4.11
C ASN A 30 8.78 17.40 -4.12
N GLY A 31 9.54 17.61 -5.20
CA GLY A 31 10.90 17.07 -5.36
C GLY A 31 11.85 17.49 -4.23
N GLY A 32 11.80 18.75 -3.79
CA GLY A 32 12.66 19.23 -2.70
C GLY A 32 12.44 18.48 -1.38
N MET A 33 11.19 18.15 -1.03
CA MET A 33 10.88 17.32 0.13
C MET A 33 11.32 15.86 -0.05
N ILE A 34 11.30 15.34 -1.28
CA ILE A 34 11.78 13.98 -1.59
C ILE A 34 13.30 13.94 -1.40
N ASP A 35 14.03 14.87 -2.01
CA ASP A 35 15.49 14.96 -1.94
C ASP A 35 15.96 15.13 -0.48
N GLU A 36 15.33 16.03 0.27
CA GLU A 36 15.64 16.22 1.69
C GLU A 36 15.29 14.97 2.52
N GLY A 37 14.12 14.39 2.30
CA GLY A 37 13.69 13.16 2.99
C GLY A 37 14.64 11.99 2.74
N GLN A 38 15.09 11.81 1.49
CA GLN A 38 16.05 10.79 1.12
C GLN A 38 17.40 11.01 1.82
N ARG A 39 17.95 12.22 1.81
CA ARG A 39 19.21 12.52 2.51
C ARG A 39 19.14 12.22 4.01
N LEU A 40 18.02 12.54 4.67
CA LEU A 40 17.82 12.25 6.08
C LEU A 40 17.73 10.75 6.36
N VAL A 41 17.07 9.98 5.48
CA VAL A 41 17.02 8.52 5.57
C VAL A 41 18.43 7.92 5.44
N GLU A 42 19.19 8.34 4.42
CA GLU A 42 20.56 7.87 4.21
C GLU A 42 21.47 8.19 5.40
N GLN A 43 21.37 9.41 5.95
CA GLN A 43 22.11 9.79 7.15
C GLN A 43 21.74 8.92 8.36
N SER A 44 20.44 8.65 8.56
CA SER A 44 19.98 7.79 9.65
C SER A 44 20.49 6.36 9.51
N LEU A 45 20.46 5.79 8.31
CA LEU A 45 20.99 4.44 8.05
C LEU A 45 22.50 4.36 8.27
N ARG A 46 23.26 5.36 7.81
CA ARG A 46 24.73 5.43 8.02
C ARG A 46 25.15 5.57 9.48
N SER A 47 24.27 6.07 10.34
CA SER A 47 24.55 6.19 11.78
C SER A 47 24.66 4.83 12.50
N GLY A 48 24.24 3.73 11.86
CA GLY A 48 24.17 2.39 12.47
C GLY A 48 23.04 2.23 13.51
N ARG A 49 22.34 3.32 13.87
CA ARG A 49 21.19 3.32 14.77
C ARG A 49 19.89 3.43 13.97
N PHE A 50 19.53 2.36 13.28
CA PHE A 50 18.26 2.28 12.56
C PHE A 50 17.25 1.43 13.32
N GLY A 51 16.00 1.88 13.35
CA GLY A 51 14.91 1.19 14.04
C GLY A 51 13.59 1.33 13.27
N PHE A 52 12.48 1.10 13.97
CA PHE A 52 11.14 1.07 13.38
C PHE A 52 10.86 2.25 12.43
N TYR A 53 11.10 3.48 12.88
CA TYR A 53 10.81 4.67 12.06
C TYR A 53 11.82 4.89 10.92
N THR A 54 13.10 4.55 11.11
CA THR A 54 14.10 4.63 10.02
C THR A 54 13.74 3.69 8.88
N LEU A 55 13.30 2.46 9.20
CA LEU A 55 12.87 1.49 8.21
C LEU A 55 11.58 1.91 7.50
N GLN A 56 10.60 2.47 8.21
CA GLN A 56 9.40 3.04 7.58
C GLN A 56 9.73 4.22 6.66
N ALA A 57 10.67 5.08 7.06
CA ALA A 57 11.13 6.18 6.23
C ALA A 57 11.89 5.67 4.99
N ALA A 58 12.71 4.62 5.13
CA ALA A 58 13.37 3.97 4.00
C ALA A 58 12.38 3.38 2.99
N ILE A 59 11.34 2.66 3.46
CA ILE A 59 10.26 2.16 2.59
C ILE A 59 9.60 3.31 1.83
N SER A 60 9.32 4.40 2.54
CA SER A 60 8.71 5.59 1.92
C SER A 60 9.64 6.27 0.92
N ALA A 61 10.96 6.25 1.16
CA ALA A 61 11.95 6.83 0.26
C ALA A 61 11.98 6.05 -1.06
N VAL A 62 12.04 4.72 -1.00
CA VAL A 62 12.04 3.86 -2.19
C VAL A 62 10.81 4.10 -3.07
N HIS A 63 9.62 4.27 -2.47
CA HIS A 63 8.42 4.66 -3.22
C HIS A 63 8.52 6.06 -3.82
N ALA A 64 9.03 7.02 -3.05
CA ALA A 64 9.06 8.43 -3.43
C ALA A 64 10.06 8.73 -4.55
N THR A 65 11.17 7.98 -4.61
CA THR A 65 12.27 8.19 -5.56
C THR A 65 12.11 7.41 -6.86
N ALA A 66 11.16 6.46 -6.93
CA ALA A 66 10.86 5.77 -8.17
C ALA A 66 10.26 6.75 -9.20
N GLU A 67 10.59 6.58 -10.48
CA GLU A 67 10.00 7.38 -11.56
C GLU A 67 8.53 7.01 -11.81
N SER A 68 8.18 5.75 -11.55
CA SER A 68 6.81 5.22 -11.66
C SER A 68 6.56 4.11 -10.65
N SER A 69 5.32 3.61 -10.58
CA SER A 69 4.99 2.48 -9.70
C SER A 69 5.62 1.16 -10.15
N ASP A 70 5.74 0.94 -11.46
CA ASP A 70 6.36 -0.24 -12.06
C ASP A 70 7.89 -0.23 -11.92
N GLN A 71 8.51 0.95 -11.82
CA GLN A 71 9.95 1.11 -11.56
C GLN A 71 10.32 1.17 -10.06
N THR A 72 9.36 0.92 -9.16
CA THR A 72 9.66 0.80 -7.73
C THR A 72 10.52 -0.44 -7.46
N ASP A 73 11.58 -0.31 -6.65
CA ASP A 73 12.42 -1.44 -6.24
C ASP A 73 11.68 -2.31 -5.20
N TRP A 74 10.76 -3.15 -5.70
CA TRP A 74 9.98 -4.06 -4.87
C TRP A 74 10.83 -5.08 -4.09
N PRO A 75 11.92 -5.66 -4.65
CA PRO A 75 12.86 -6.46 -3.85
C PRO A 75 13.39 -5.72 -2.62
N GLN A 76 13.78 -4.45 -2.77
CA GLN A 76 14.23 -3.63 -1.65
C GLN A 76 13.10 -3.34 -0.65
N ILE A 77 11.89 -3.02 -1.12
CA ILE A 77 10.71 -2.84 -0.25
C ILE A 77 10.45 -4.09 0.59
N ILE A 78 10.48 -5.28 -0.02
CA ILE A 78 10.28 -6.55 0.69
C ILE A 78 11.37 -6.76 1.75
N ALA A 79 12.63 -6.54 1.40
CA ALA A 79 13.75 -6.66 2.35
C ALA A 79 13.62 -5.69 3.54
N LEU A 80 13.16 -4.45 3.29
CA LEU A 80 12.89 -3.49 4.35
C LEU A 80 11.73 -3.91 5.25
N TYR A 81 10.66 -4.49 4.70
CA TYR A 81 9.57 -5.07 5.49
C TYR A 81 10.03 -6.29 6.30
N ASP A 82 10.89 -7.15 5.74
CA ASP A 82 11.49 -8.29 6.47
C ASP A 82 12.28 -7.81 7.68
N LEU A 83 13.08 -6.74 7.53
CA LEU A 83 13.79 -6.11 8.64
C LEU A 83 12.82 -5.48 9.65
N LEU A 84 11.78 -4.81 9.17
CA LEU A 84 10.79 -4.15 10.02
C LEU A 84 10.03 -5.17 10.89
N LEU A 85 9.69 -6.34 10.34
CA LEU A 85 9.07 -7.44 11.07
C LEU A 85 9.98 -8.02 12.16
N ARG A 86 11.29 -8.11 11.92
CA ARG A 86 12.26 -8.52 12.96
C ARG A 86 12.33 -7.52 14.10
N VAL A 87 12.20 -6.23 13.80
CA VAL A 87 12.20 -5.15 14.81
C VAL A 87 10.88 -5.10 15.57
N ARG A 88 9.75 -5.28 14.88
CA ARG A 88 8.40 -5.26 15.44
C ARG A 88 7.46 -6.15 14.62
N PRO A 89 7.15 -7.37 15.09
CA PRO A 89 6.12 -8.19 14.47
C PRO A 89 4.76 -7.49 14.52
N SER A 90 4.00 -7.53 13.41
CA SER A 90 2.68 -6.93 13.34
C SER A 90 1.93 -7.43 12.10
N PRO A 91 0.66 -7.85 12.24
CA PRO A 91 -0.17 -8.28 11.10
C PRO A 91 -0.31 -7.20 10.02
N VAL A 92 -0.32 -5.92 10.42
CA VAL A 92 -0.38 -4.79 9.45
C VAL A 92 0.91 -4.68 8.63
N ILE A 93 2.07 -4.98 9.24
CA ILE A 93 3.35 -4.97 8.54
C ILE A 93 3.43 -6.18 7.60
N GLU A 94 2.93 -7.34 8.03
CA GLU A 94 2.81 -8.54 7.19
C GLU A 94 1.89 -8.32 5.99
N LEU A 95 0.75 -7.65 6.18
CA LEU A 95 -0.14 -7.25 5.10
C LEU A 95 0.58 -6.35 4.08
N ASN A 96 1.25 -5.30 4.54
CA ASN A 96 1.96 -4.39 3.65
C ASN A 96 3.08 -5.11 2.87
N ARG A 97 3.78 -6.05 3.53
CA ARG A 97 4.75 -6.92 2.88
C ARG A 97 4.09 -7.84 1.84
N ALA A 98 2.92 -8.41 2.13
CA ALA A 98 2.17 -9.25 1.19
C ALA A 98 1.80 -8.48 -0.08
N VAL A 99 1.40 -7.20 0.05
CA VAL A 99 1.17 -6.32 -1.10
C VAL A 99 2.46 -6.11 -1.90
N ALA A 100 3.60 -5.86 -1.24
CA ALA A 100 4.88 -5.73 -1.94
C ALA A 100 5.30 -7.02 -2.67
N VAL A 101 5.04 -8.20 -2.08
CA VAL A 101 5.22 -9.49 -2.75
C VAL A 101 4.32 -9.62 -3.97
N ALA A 102 3.07 -9.16 -3.89
CA ALA A 102 2.14 -9.16 -5.02
C ALA A 102 2.65 -8.31 -6.19
N MET A 103 3.28 -7.17 -5.88
CA MET A 103 3.83 -6.26 -6.89
C MET A 103 5.07 -6.84 -7.58
N LEU A 104 5.88 -7.62 -6.86
CA LEU A 104 7.06 -8.27 -7.45
C LEU A 104 6.74 -9.59 -8.16
N ARG A 105 5.89 -10.43 -7.57
CA ARG A 105 5.69 -11.83 -7.97
C ARG A 105 4.31 -12.11 -8.57
N GLY A 106 3.49 -11.08 -8.72
CA GLY A 106 2.13 -11.18 -9.25
C GLY A 106 1.05 -11.33 -8.17
N PRO A 107 -0.22 -11.03 -8.53
CA PRO A 107 -1.31 -10.89 -7.58
C PRO A 107 -1.59 -12.16 -6.76
N ASP A 108 -1.51 -13.34 -7.37
CA ASP A 108 -1.77 -14.61 -6.67
C ASP A 108 -0.75 -14.89 -5.55
N ALA A 109 0.51 -14.47 -5.71
CA ALA A 109 1.53 -14.63 -4.67
C ALA A 109 1.22 -13.77 -3.44
N GLY A 110 0.67 -12.58 -3.65
CA GLY A 110 0.19 -11.70 -2.58
C GLY A 110 -1.08 -12.24 -1.92
N LEU A 111 -2.04 -12.72 -2.70
CA LEU A 111 -3.31 -13.27 -2.20
C LEU A 111 -3.08 -14.42 -1.23
N VAL A 112 -2.18 -15.36 -1.53
CA VAL A 112 -1.84 -16.46 -0.62
C VAL A 112 -1.41 -15.96 0.77
N LEU A 113 -0.70 -14.83 0.84
CA LEU A 113 -0.25 -14.25 2.11
C LEU A 113 -1.37 -13.48 2.80
N ILE A 114 -2.16 -12.69 2.06
CA ILE A 114 -3.28 -11.93 2.62
C ILE A 114 -4.38 -12.86 3.15
N ASP A 115 -4.73 -13.91 2.40
CA ASP A 115 -5.72 -14.90 2.79
C ASP A 115 -5.34 -15.56 4.12
N ARG A 116 -4.08 -15.93 4.32
CA ARG A 116 -3.61 -16.48 5.62
C ARG A 116 -3.79 -15.51 6.79
N LEU A 117 -3.55 -14.22 6.58
CA LEU A 117 -3.71 -13.21 7.63
C LEU A 117 -5.19 -12.95 7.96
N VAL A 118 -6.07 -13.04 6.96
CA VAL A 118 -7.52 -12.90 7.12
C VAL A 118 -8.10 -14.14 7.78
N ASP A 119 -7.81 -15.33 7.26
CA ASP A 119 -8.30 -16.62 7.75
C ASP A 119 -7.76 -16.96 9.15
N GLY A 120 -6.55 -16.49 9.47
CA GLY A 120 -5.97 -16.58 10.81
C GLY A 120 -6.64 -15.67 11.86
N GLY A 121 -7.57 -14.81 11.44
CA GLY A 121 -8.35 -13.92 12.31
C GLY A 121 -7.64 -12.64 12.72
N GLU A 122 -6.34 -12.49 12.44
CA GLU A 122 -5.56 -11.31 12.83
C GLU A 122 -6.01 -10.03 12.11
N LEU A 123 -6.49 -10.16 10.87
CA LEU A 123 -6.94 -9.04 10.04
C LEU A 123 -8.39 -9.17 9.55
N ASP A 124 -9.17 -10.13 10.05
CA ASP A 124 -10.55 -10.35 9.60
C ASP A 124 -11.43 -9.10 9.75
N ARG A 125 -11.22 -8.31 10.82
CA ARG A 125 -11.95 -7.04 11.04
C ARG A 125 -11.19 -5.80 10.57
N TYR A 126 -10.23 -5.96 9.66
CA TYR A 126 -9.42 -4.86 9.14
C TYR A 126 -9.81 -4.51 7.69
N ALA A 127 -10.53 -3.41 7.52
CA ALA A 127 -11.06 -2.98 6.22
C ALA A 127 -9.99 -2.90 5.12
N LEU A 128 -8.78 -2.44 5.45
CA LEU A 128 -7.69 -2.31 4.48
C LEU A 128 -7.13 -3.67 4.01
N ALA A 129 -7.21 -4.72 4.83
CA ALA A 129 -6.85 -6.07 4.38
C ALA A 129 -7.81 -6.57 3.31
N HIS A 130 -9.12 -6.41 3.54
CA HIS A 130 -10.16 -6.79 2.58
C HIS A 130 -10.12 -5.93 1.30
N SER A 131 -9.83 -4.63 1.43
CA SER A 131 -9.62 -3.74 0.27
C SER A 131 -8.42 -4.17 -0.58
N ALA A 132 -7.26 -4.44 0.05
CA ALA A 132 -6.08 -4.94 -0.66
C ALA A 132 -6.32 -6.30 -1.31
N ARG A 133 -7.04 -7.21 -0.62
CA ARG A 133 -7.46 -8.50 -1.16
C ARG A 133 -8.33 -8.34 -2.40
N GLY A 134 -9.35 -7.47 -2.35
CA GLY A 134 -10.23 -7.18 -3.47
C GLY A 134 -9.46 -6.70 -4.70
N GLU A 135 -8.51 -5.78 -4.52
CA GLU A 135 -7.67 -5.27 -5.61
C GLU A 135 -6.84 -6.39 -6.27
N LEU A 136 -6.21 -7.27 -5.48
CA LEU A 136 -5.46 -8.38 -6.04
C LEU A 136 -6.35 -9.42 -6.73
N LEU A 137 -7.58 -9.64 -6.23
CA LEU A 137 -8.56 -10.53 -6.87
C LEU A 137 -9.01 -10.00 -8.24
N VAL A 138 -9.22 -8.68 -8.37
CA VAL A 138 -9.48 -8.06 -9.68
C VAL A 138 -8.32 -8.32 -10.63
N ARG A 139 -7.08 -8.10 -10.18
CA ARG A 139 -5.87 -8.33 -10.99
C ARG A 139 -5.64 -9.80 -11.36
N SER A 140 -6.21 -10.73 -10.59
CA SER A 140 -6.24 -12.16 -10.91
C SER A 140 -7.52 -12.60 -11.64
N SER A 141 -8.34 -11.68 -12.14
CA SER A 141 -9.61 -11.94 -12.83
C SER A 141 -10.65 -12.73 -12.02
N LYS A 142 -10.55 -12.71 -10.68
CA LYS A 142 -11.46 -13.40 -9.75
C LYS A 142 -12.55 -12.44 -9.27
N ILE A 143 -13.34 -11.93 -10.21
CA ILE A 143 -14.24 -10.78 -9.99
C ILE A 143 -15.29 -11.02 -8.90
N ALA A 144 -15.94 -12.18 -8.87
CA ALA A 144 -16.95 -12.49 -7.85
C ALA A 144 -16.37 -12.42 -6.42
N LEU A 145 -15.18 -12.99 -6.20
CA LEU A 145 -14.49 -12.93 -4.92
C LEU A 145 -14.01 -11.50 -4.59
N ALA A 146 -13.66 -10.71 -5.60
CA ALA A 146 -13.28 -9.31 -5.40
C ALA A 146 -14.45 -8.48 -4.87
N ILE A 147 -15.67 -8.72 -5.40
CA ILE A 147 -16.90 -8.07 -4.91
C ILE A 147 -17.10 -8.39 -3.43
N GLU A 148 -17.05 -9.67 -3.04
CA GLU A 148 -17.19 -10.08 -1.63
C GLU A 148 -16.16 -9.39 -0.72
N ALA A 149 -14.91 -9.29 -1.17
CA ALA A 149 -13.84 -8.63 -0.41
C ALA A 149 -14.11 -7.12 -0.26
N PHE A 150 -14.51 -6.43 -1.33
CA PHE A 150 -14.82 -5.01 -1.26
C PHE A 150 -16.09 -4.71 -0.43
N GLU A 151 -17.11 -5.57 -0.47
CA GLU A 151 -18.30 -5.43 0.38
C GLU A 151 -17.94 -5.56 1.87
N ARG A 152 -17.08 -6.53 2.22
CA ARG A 152 -16.53 -6.66 3.58
C ARG A 152 -15.77 -5.39 3.99
N ALA A 153 -14.89 -4.89 3.13
CA ALA A 153 -14.15 -3.65 3.39
C ALA A 153 -15.09 -2.44 3.60
N GLU A 154 -16.13 -2.30 2.77
CA GLU A 154 -17.08 -1.18 2.85
C GLU A 154 -17.85 -1.21 4.17
N SER A 155 -18.32 -2.39 4.60
CA SER A 155 -19.10 -2.55 5.83
C SER A 155 -18.37 -2.12 7.11
N MET A 156 -17.03 -2.15 7.08
CA MET A 156 -16.16 -1.81 8.22
C MET A 156 -15.66 -0.36 8.18
N THR A 157 -15.79 0.29 7.02
CA THR A 157 -15.23 1.62 6.76
C THR A 157 -16.20 2.72 7.19
N LYS A 158 -15.71 3.69 7.97
CA LYS A 158 -16.50 4.86 8.42
C LYS A 158 -16.12 6.17 7.72
N ASN A 159 -14.96 6.21 7.06
CA ASN A 159 -14.49 7.41 6.36
C ASN A 159 -15.28 7.58 5.05
N PRO A 160 -16.00 8.69 4.83
CA PRO A 160 -16.80 8.88 3.63
C PRO A 160 -16.00 8.79 2.32
N ALA A 161 -14.75 9.25 2.31
CA ALA A 161 -13.89 9.17 1.12
C ALA A 161 -13.50 7.72 0.79
N GLU A 162 -13.20 6.91 1.81
CA GLU A 162 -12.90 5.49 1.64
C GLU A 162 -14.16 4.70 1.23
N GLN A 163 -15.33 5.04 1.76
CA GLN A 163 -16.60 4.44 1.32
C GLN A 163 -16.89 4.73 -0.16
N ARG A 164 -16.72 5.97 -0.61
CA ARG A 164 -16.89 6.32 -2.04
C ARG A 164 -15.88 5.61 -2.93
N PHE A 165 -14.64 5.50 -2.49
CA PHE A 165 -13.62 4.70 -3.17
C PHE A 165 -14.04 3.23 -3.32
N LEU A 166 -14.48 2.57 -2.23
CA LEU A 166 -14.90 1.17 -2.25
C LEU A 166 -16.17 0.94 -3.10
N ARG A 167 -17.13 1.86 -3.06
CA ARG A 167 -18.34 1.79 -3.92
C ARG A 167 -18.01 1.87 -5.40
N ARG A 168 -17.04 2.70 -5.80
CA ARG A 168 -16.57 2.75 -7.18
C ARG A 168 -15.92 1.43 -7.59
N LYS A 169 -15.01 0.89 -6.76
CA LYS A 169 -14.43 -0.43 -6.99
C LYS A 169 -15.49 -1.53 -7.14
N LEU A 170 -16.54 -1.51 -6.32
CA LEU A 170 -17.66 -2.44 -6.44
C LEU A 170 -18.45 -2.26 -7.74
N ALA A 171 -18.73 -1.02 -8.15
CA ALA A 171 -19.41 -0.74 -9.41
C ALA A 171 -18.59 -1.22 -10.61
N ASP A 172 -17.27 -0.96 -10.60
CA ASP A 172 -16.34 -1.42 -11.64
C ASP A 172 -16.35 -2.95 -11.73
N CYS A 173 -16.21 -3.67 -10.61
CA CYS A 173 -16.26 -5.13 -10.59
C CYS A 173 -17.61 -5.67 -11.12
N ARG A 174 -18.74 -5.07 -10.72
CA ARG A 174 -20.07 -5.50 -11.17
C ARG A 174 -20.29 -5.27 -12.66
N SER A 175 -19.58 -4.32 -13.27
CA SER A 175 -19.62 -4.08 -14.72
C SER A 175 -18.79 -5.08 -15.53
N MET A 176 -17.91 -5.84 -14.88
CA MET A 176 -17.04 -6.84 -15.51
C MET A 176 -17.66 -8.26 -15.51
N LEU A 177 -18.81 -8.45 -14.87
CA LEU A 177 -19.60 -9.69 -14.88
C LEU A 177 -20.64 -9.67 -16.01
#